data_AF-A0A7S0WGF3-F1
#
_entry.id   AF-A0A7S0WGF3-F1
#
_cell.length_a   1.000
_cell.length_b   1.000
_cell.length_c   1.000
_cell.angle_alpha   90.00
_cell.angle_beta   90.00
_cell.angle_gamma   90.00
#
_symmetry.space_group_name_H-M   'P 1'
#
loop_
_entity.id
_entity.type
_entity.pdbx_description
1 polymer ?
#
loop_
_entity_poly.entity_id
_entity_poly.type
_entity_poly.pdbx_seq_one_letter_code
_entity_poly.pdbx_strand_id
1 'polypeptide(L)'
;HAHTRHARPAAPAAPSAPARRGVRTAIVAAAGDIGRERAADLAKNYDEYDVEDDPLVHMGRVNKSALKRLANEKKSLAKMLLSLPKSQVTAMVVLPSEVKEAVLQGVGMGSHIAIKRHEGLVARRLRGLTEGEVAAIAGQVAEIGNGTAGGIDARGEG
;
A
#
# COMPACT_ATOMS: atom_id res chain seq x y z
N HIS A 1 5.74 47.89 -66.66
CA HIS A 1 6.13 47.49 -65.29
C HIS A 1 5.06 47.96 -64.32
N ALA A 2 4.34 47.02 -63.70
CA ALA A 2 3.36 47.30 -62.66
C ALA A 2 3.46 46.19 -61.60
N HIS A 3 3.79 46.59 -60.37
CA HIS A 3 3.88 45.73 -59.20
C HIS A 3 2.48 45.29 -58.76
N THR A 4 2.25 44.00 -58.60
CA THR A 4 1.18 43.48 -57.74
C THR A 4 1.77 42.42 -56.81
N ARG A 5 1.68 42.71 -55.51
CA ARG A 5 2.18 41.89 -54.41
C ARG A 5 1.26 40.69 -54.22
N HIS A 6 1.80 39.48 -54.25
CA HIS A 6 1.08 38.27 -53.84
C HIS A 6 0.85 38.31 -52.33
N ALA A 7 -0.42 38.50 -51.94
CA ALA A 7 -0.87 38.36 -50.56
C ALA A 7 -0.95 36.88 -50.18
N ARG A 8 -0.24 36.51 -49.11
CA ARG A 8 -0.25 35.19 -48.47
C ARG A 8 -1.61 34.96 -47.78
N PRO A 9 -2.30 33.83 -47.99
CA PRO A 9 -3.51 33.54 -47.23
C PRO A 9 -3.15 33.19 -45.78
N ALA A 10 -3.74 33.91 -44.82
CA ALA A 10 -3.67 33.64 -43.40
C ALA A 10 -4.52 32.40 -43.06
N ALA A 11 -3.93 31.44 -42.36
CA ALA A 11 -4.61 30.24 -41.88
C ALA A 11 -5.69 30.60 -40.83
N PRO A 12 -6.83 29.89 -40.79
CA PRO A 12 -7.91 30.17 -39.84
C PRO A 12 -7.50 29.79 -38.40
N ALA A 13 -7.84 30.66 -37.46
CA ALA A 13 -7.62 30.49 -36.03
C ALA A 13 -8.36 29.24 -35.49
N ALA A 14 -7.65 28.40 -34.75
CA ALA A 14 -8.22 27.24 -34.07
C ALA A 14 -9.14 27.67 -32.91
N PRO A 15 -10.24 26.95 -32.65
CA PRO A 15 -11.15 27.27 -31.55
C PRO A 15 -10.51 26.98 -30.18
N SER A 16 -10.64 27.94 -29.28
CA SER A 16 -10.21 27.91 -27.88
C SER A 16 -10.79 26.71 -27.12
N ALA A 17 -9.91 25.90 -26.51
CA ALA A 17 -10.31 24.83 -25.61
C ALA A 17 -10.90 25.40 -24.30
N PRO A 18 -12.02 24.86 -23.78
CA PRO A 18 -12.56 25.33 -22.51
C PRO A 18 -11.67 24.90 -21.34
N ALA A 19 -11.21 25.89 -20.57
CA ALA A 19 -10.57 25.70 -19.28
C ALA A 19 -11.49 24.92 -18.33
N ARG A 20 -11.18 23.63 -18.10
CA ARG A 20 -11.84 22.85 -17.05
C ARG A 20 -11.31 23.28 -15.69
N ARG A 21 -11.92 24.33 -15.16
CA ARG A 21 -11.89 24.72 -13.74
C ARG A 21 -12.63 23.63 -12.94
N GLY A 22 -11.86 22.70 -12.37
CA GLY A 22 -12.35 21.64 -11.49
C GLY A 22 -11.83 21.81 -10.06
N VAL A 23 -12.71 22.31 -9.19
CA VAL A 23 -12.52 22.54 -7.75
C VAL A 23 -12.26 21.22 -7.01
N ARG A 24 -11.04 20.99 -6.52
CA ARG A 24 -10.74 19.98 -5.46
C ARG A 24 -9.47 20.30 -4.67
N THR A 25 -9.49 21.34 -3.84
CA THR A 25 -8.50 21.48 -2.76
C THR A 25 -9.02 22.43 -1.68
N ALA A 26 -9.94 21.95 -0.83
CA ALA A 26 -10.37 22.70 0.35
C ALA A 26 -10.85 21.80 1.51
N ILE A 27 -10.28 20.59 1.67
CA ILE A 27 -10.57 19.71 2.84
C ILE A 27 -9.27 19.20 3.50
N VAL A 28 -8.11 19.84 3.25
CA VAL A 28 -6.82 19.38 3.82
C VAL A 28 -6.17 20.43 4.73
N ALA A 29 -6.92 21.45 5.18
CA ALA A 29 -6.38 22.44 6.11
C ALA A 29 -6.69 22.12 7.58
N ALA A 30 -7.87 21.58 7.90
CA ALA A 30 -8.32 21.45 9.30
C ALA A 30 -7.76 20.23 10.07
N ALA A 31 -7.14 19.25 9.38
CA ALA A 31 -6.54 18.08 10.03
C ALA A 31 -5.06 18.26 10.41
N GLY A 32 -4.41 19.33 9.91
CA GLY A 32 -2.97 19.56 10.10
C GLY A 32 -2.60 20.17 11.45
N ASP A 33 -3.54 20.83 12.12
CA ASP A 33 -3.24 21.56 13.36
C ASP A 33 -3.44 20.70 14.61
N ILE A 34 -4.49 19.87 14.64
CA ILE A 34 -4.78 18.95 15.77
C ILE A 34 -3.66 17.89 15.93
N GLY A 35 -3.02 17.48 14.84
CA GLY A 35 -1.91 16.52 14.87
C GLY A 35 -0.57 17.13 15.26
N ARG A 36 -0.36 18.43 15.00
CA ARG A 36 0.91 19.11 15.30
C ARG A 36 1.09 19.38 16.78
N GLU A 37 0.02 19.76 17.49
CA GLU A 37 0.08 19.96 18.94
C GLU A 37 0.36 18.65 19.68
N ARG A 38 -0.32 17.54 19.30
CA ARG A 38 -0.03 16.21 19.86
C ARG A 38 1.39 15.70 19.57
N ALA A 39 1.93 16.00 18.40
CA ALA A 39 3.31 15.63 18.04
C ALA A 39 4.34 16.45 18.81
N ALA A 40 4.06 17.73 19.08
CA ALA A 40 4.93 18.61 19.86
C ALA A 40 4.95 18.25 21.35
N ASP A 41 3.81 17.84 21.92
CA ASP A 41 3.75 17.37 23.31
C ASP A 41 4.43 16.01 23.51
N LEU A 42 4.39 15.12 22.50
CA LEU A 42 5.17 13.89 22.54
C LEU A 42 6.67 14.19 22.52
N ALA A 43 7.12 15.10 21.65
CA ALA A 43 8.55 15.42 21.49
C ALA A 43 9.21 16.04 22.72
N LYS A 44 8.45 16.67 23.63
CA LYS A 44 8.98 17.26 24.87
C LYS A 44 9.26 16.25 25.98
N ASN A 45 8.75 15.02 25.89
CA ASN A 45 8.91 13.98 26.90
C ASN A 45 10.00 12.95 26.58
N TYR A 46 10.78 13.13 25.51
CA TYR A 46 11.80 12.16 25.04
C TYR A 46 13.25 12.54 25.42
N ASP A 47 13.47 13.40 26.42
CA ASP A 47 14.83 13.85 26.78
C ASP A 47 15.58 12.90 27.74
N GLU A 48 15.05 11.72 28.08
CA GLU A 48 15.75 10.84 29.05
C GLU A 48 15.48 9.33 28.89
N TYR A 49 15.39 8.80 27.68
CA TYR A 49 15.42 7.35 27.47
C TYR A 49 16.26 6.96 26.26
N ASP A 50 17.08 5.93 26.46
CA ASP A 50 17.95 5.23 25.53
C ASP A 50 17.54 5.41 24.06
N VAL A 51 18.39 6.07 23.27
CA VAL A 51 18.16 6.28 21.84
C VAL A 51 18.37 4.93 21.15
N GLU A 52 17.36 4.06 21.22
CA GLU A 52 17.25 2.96 20.28
C GLU A 52 17.30 3.57 18.88
N ASP A 53 18.33 3.23 18.10
CA ASP A 53 18.48 3.64 16.71
C ASP A 53 17.21 3.26 15.94
N ASP A 54 16.26 4.20 15.81
CA ASP A 54 15.03 3.97 15.07
C ASP A 54 15.42 3.60 13.63
N PRO A 55 15.16 2.37 13.16
CA PRO A 55 15.58 1.92 11.83
C PRO A 55 14.96 2.76 10.70
N LEU A 56 13.90 3.51 10.99
CA LEU A 56 13.23 4.44 10.08
C LEU A 56 13.87 5.83 10.04
N VAL A 57 14.81 6.13 10.94
CA VAL A 57 15.50 7.42 11.04
C VAL A 57 17.02 7.18 11.06
N HIS A 58 17.70 7.60 10.00
CA HIS A 58 19.17 7.55 9.94
C HIS A 58 19.72 8.98 10.06
N MET A 59 20.53 9.25 11.09
CA MET A 59 21.13 10.56 11.35
C MET A 59 20.09 11.70 11.43
N GLY A 60 18.98 11.48 12.13
CA GLY A 60 17.89 12.46 12.26
C GLY A 60 17.09 12.70 10.98
N ARG A 61 17.27 11.87 9.93
CA ARG A 61 16.53 11.95 8.67
C ARG A 61 15.78 10.67 8.39
N VAL A 62 14.62 10.79 7.74
CA VAL A 62 13.83 9.65 7.30
C VAL A 62 14.66 8.72 6.40
N ASN A 63 14.83 7.49 6.86
CA ASN A 63 15.46 6.42 6.11
C ASN A 63 14.50 5.84 5.07
N LYS A 64 14.50 6.46 3.87
CA LYS A 64 13.67 6.03 2.75
C LYS A 64 13.90 4.57 2.34
N SER A 65 15.10 4.03 2.57
CA SER A 65 15.42 2.64 2.23
C SER A 65 14.71 1.66 3.16
N ALA A 66 14.68 1.93 4.46
CA ALA A 66 13.96 1.13 5.45
C ALA A 66 12.45 1.18 5.20
N LEU A 67 11.88 2.36 4.97
CA LEU A 67 10.45 2.49 4.62
C LEU A 67 10.07 1.70 3.37
N LYS A 68 10.95 1.67 2.36
CA LYS A 68 10.73 0.86 1.15
C LYS A 68 10.78 -0.63 1.44
N ARG A 69 11.68 -1.09 2.33
CA ARG A 69 11.76 -2.49 2.75
C ARG A 69 10.47 -2.93 3.45
N LEU A 70 10.02 -2.19 4.46
CA LEU A 70 8.76 -2.47 5.15
C LEU A 70 7.54 -2.48 4.21
N ALA A 71 7.50 -1.55 3.25
CA ALA A 71 6.44 -1.51 2.26
C ALA A 71 6.44 -2.74 1.34
N ASN A 72 7.63 -3.25 1.00
CA ASN A 72 7.80 -4.46 0.20
C ASN A 72 7.49 -5.73 1.00
N GLU A 73 7.85 -5.80 2.27
CA GLU A 73 7.52 -6.91 3.16
C GLU A 73 6.01 -7.07 3.32
N LYS A 74 5.29 -5.97 3.62
CA LYS A 74 3.81 -5.97 3.69
C LYS A 74 3.16 -6.38 2.36
N LYS A 75 3.78 -6.02 1.24
CA LYS A 75 3.33 -6.44 -0.10
C LYS A 75 3.59 -7.92 -0.36
N SER A 76 4.74 -8.44 0.06
CA SER A 76 5.07 -9.86 -0.02
C SER A 76 4.09 -10.69 0.81
N LEU A 77 3.81 -10.25 2.04
CA LEU A 77 2.83 -10.89 2.92
C LEU A 77 1.41 -10.89 2.32
N ALA A 78 0.98 -9.77 1.74
CA ALA A 78 -0.29 -9.69 1.02
C ALA A 78 -0.39 -10.70 -0.13
N LYS A 79 0.70 -10.86 -0.90
CA LYS A 79 0.78 -11.85 -1.98
C LYS A 79 0.68 -13.27 -1.45
N MET A 80 1.37 -13.59 -0.35
CA MET A 80 1.29 -14.91 0.28
C MET A 80 -0.14 -15.20 0.75
N LEU A 81 -0.78 -14.27 1.45
CA LEU A 81 -2.17 -14.41 1.90
C LEU A 81 -3.15 -14.68 0.74
N LEU A 82 -2.99 -13.99 -0.39
CA LEU A 82 -3.84 -14.19 -1.58
C LEU A 82 -3.59 -15.52 -2.28
N SER A 83 -2.42 -16.14 -2.08
CA SER A 83 -2.11 -17.47 -2.61
C SER A 83 -2.61 -18.61 -1.73
N LEU A 84 -3.00 -18.35 -0.49
CA LEU A 84 -3.54 -19.36 0.41
C LEU A 84 -4.96 -19.79 -0.02
N PRO A 85 -5.30 -21.08 0.14
CA PRO A 85 -6.67 -21.57 0.04
C PRO A 85 -7.64 -20.82 0.96
N LYS A 86 -8.88 -20.62 0.49
CA LYS A 86 -9.94 -19.93 1.26
C LYS A 86 -10.15 -20.51 2.65
N SER A 87 -10.11 -21.84 2.78
CA SER A 87 -10.27 -22.56 4.04
C SER A 87 -9.19 -22.24 5.07
N GLN A 88 -7.96 -21.97 4.63
CA GLN A 88 -6.86 -21.59 5.51
C GLN A 88 -7.02 -20.14 5.96
N VAL A 89 -7.34 -19.23 5.04
CA VAL A 89 -7.57 -17.81 5.36
C VAL A 89 -8.72 -17.65 6.36
N THR A 90 -9.82 -18.42 6.24
CA THR A 90 -10.93 -18.36 7.19
C THR A 90 -10.53 -18.85 8.59
N ALA A 91 -9.69 -19.88 8.67
CA ALA A 91 -9.19 -20.46 9.93
C ALA A 91 -8.18 -19.55 10.66
N MET A 92 -7.57 -18.58 9.99
CA MET A 92 -6.61 -17.66 10.63
C MET A 92 -7.30 -16.72 11.62
N VAL A 93 -7.23 -17.01 12.91
CA VAL A 93 -7.79 -16.17 13.98
C VAL A 93 -7.05 -14.83 14.12
N VAL A 94 -5.73 -14.83 13.86
CA VAL A 94 -4.87 -13.64 14.00
C VAL A 94 -5.18 -12.57 12.96
N LEU A 95 -5.82 -12.92 11.84
CA LEU A 95 -6.17 -11.94 10.81
C LEU A 95 -7.36 -11.06 11.27
N PRO A 96 -7.20 -9.73 11.33
CA PRO A 96 -8.31 -8.82 11.59
C PRO A 96 -9.42 -8.98 10.54
N SER A 97 -10.68 -8.77 10.94
CA SER A 97 -11.86 -8.97 10.08
C SER A 97 -11.75 -8.23 8.74
N GLU A 98 -11.35 -6.96 8.77
CA GLU A 98 -11.19 -6.14 7.56
C GLU A 98 -10.15 -6.70 6.58
N VAL A 99 -9.05 -7.24 7.10
CA VAL A 99 -7.99 -7.84 6.28
C VAL A 99 -8.46 -9.18 5.75
N LYS A 100 -9.15 -9.97 6.57
CA LYS A 100 -9.67 -11.29 6.21
C LYS A 100 -10.69 -11.19 5.08
N GLU A 101 -11.63 -10.27 5.18
CA GLU A 101 -12.60 -10.00 4.11
C GLU A 101 -11.93 -9.58 2.81
N ALA A 102 -10.96 -8.67 2.89
CA ALA A 102 -10.22 -8.20 1.72
C ALA A 102 -9.42 -9.32 1.03
N VAL A 103 -8.82 -10.24 1.80
CA VAL A 103 -8.12 -11.40 1.26
C VAL A 103 -9.13 -12.36 0.61
N LEU A 104 -10.21 -12.72 1.30
CA LEU A 104 -11.21 -13.67 0.79
C LEU A 104 -11.89 -13.19 -0.50
N GLN A 105 -12.09 -11.88 -0.65
CA GLN A 105 -12.57 -11.27 -1.90
C GLN A 105 -11.60 -11.46 -3.07
N GLY A 106 -10.29 -11.51 -2.80
CA GLY A 106 -9.26 -11.71 -3.81
C GLY A 106 -8.84 -13.14 -4.07
N VAL A 107 -9.14 -14.08 -3.17
CA VAL A 107 -8.84 -15.49 -3.39
C VAL A 107 -9.67 -16.04 -4.55
N GLY A 108 -9.01 -16.51 -5.59
CA GLY A 108 -9.63 -17.09 -6.79
C GLY A 108 -9.93 -16.09 -7.91
N MET A 109 -9.42 -14.87 -7.84
CA MET A 109 -9.46 -13.95 -8.98
C MET A 109 -8.63 -14.50 -10.15
N GLY A 110 -9.21 -14.57 -11.34
CA GLY A 110 -8.51 -15.06 -12.55
C GLY A 110 -7.71 -14.00 -13.31
N SER A 111 -8.04 -12.71 -13.14
CA SER A 111 -7.36 -11.63 -13.87
C SER A 111 -6.11 -11.15 -13.13
N HIS A 112 -4.95 -11.22 -13.79
CA HIS A 112 -3.68 -10.74 -13.25
C HIS A 112 -3.73 -9.27 -12.80
N ILE A 113 -4.47 -8.41 -13.52
CA ILE A 113 -4.66 -7.00 -13.13
C ILE A 113 -5.51 -6.90 -11.86
N ALA A 114 -6.57 -7.70 -11.76
CA ALA A 114 -7.42 -7.73 -10.57
C ALA A 114 -6.65 -8.21 -9.35
N ILE A 115 -5.86 -9.28 -9.49
CA ILE A 115 -4.97 -9.80 -8.43
C ILE A 115 -4.01 -8.69 -7.97
N LYS A 116 -3.29 -8.02 -8.89
CA LYS A 116 -2.35 -6.94 -8.51
C LYS A 116 -3.03 -5.76 -7.81
N ARG A 117 -4.24 -5.40 -8.23
CA ARG A 117 -5.01 -4.34 -7.56
C ARG A 117 -5.41 -4.75 -6.15
N HIS A 118 -5.85 -5.99 -5.96
CA HIS A 118 -6.22 -6.50 -4.65
C HIS A 118 -5.02 -6.73 -3.73
N GLU A 119 -3.88 -7.18 -4.26
CA GLU A 119 -2.60 -7.22 -3.53
C GLU A 119 -2.27 -5.85 -2.94
N GLY A 120 -2.40 -4.78 -3.74
CA GLY A 120 -2.20 -3.41 -3.27
C GLY A 120 -3.25 -2.93 -2.27
N LEU A 121 -4.46 -3.50 -2.25
CA LEU A 121 -5.48 -3.21 -1.25
C LEU A 121 -5.16 -3.89 0.08
N VAL A 122 -4.86 -5.20 0.06
CA VAL A 122 -4.48 -5.98 1.24
C VAL A 122 -3.20 -5.40 1.85
N ALA A 123 -2.17 -5.10 1.05
CA ALA A 123 -0.94 -4.47 1.52
C ALA A 123 -1.18 -3.09 2.18
N ARG A 124 -2.21 -2.35 1.75
CA ARG A 124 -2.60 -1.08 2.40
C ARG A 124 -3.26 -1.32 3.74
N ARG A 125 -4.13 -2.33 3.86
CA ARG A 125 -4.74 -2.70 5.15
C ARG A 125 -3.68 -3.17 6.15
N LEU A 126 -2.71 -3.97 5.72
CA LEU A 126 -1.56 -4.39 6.55
C LEU A 126 -0.67 -3.23 7.01
N ARG A 127 -0.70 -2.06 6.34
CA ARG A 127 0.05 -0.88 6.81
C ARG A 127 -0.58 -0.21 8.02
N GLY A 128 -1.88 -0.36 8.22
CA GLY A 128 -2.61 0.19 9.37
C GLY A 128 -2.49 -0.68 10.63
N LEU A 129 -1.93 -1.87 10.53
CA LEU A 129 -1.68 -2.75 11.67
C LEU A 129 -0.36 -2.40 12.37
N THR A 130 -0.31 -2.71 13.65
CA THR A 130 0.91 -2.64 14.46
C THR A 130 1.95 -3.67 14.00
N GLU A 131 3.22 -3.45 14.31
CA GLU A 131 4.29 -4.38 13.93
C GLU A 131 4.10 -5.77 14.56
N GLY A 132 3.64 -5.84 15.81
CA GLY A 132 3.32 -7.11 16.49
C GLY A 132 2.22 -7.90 15.80
N GLU A 133 1.15 -7.23 15.35
CA GLU A 133 0.09 -7.89 14.58
C GLU A 133 0.59 -8.40 13.23
N VAL A 134 1.38 -7.60 12.51
CA VAL A 134 1.97 -8.01 11.23
C VAL A 134 2.92 -9.20 11.42
N ALA A 135 3.73 -9.19 12.48
CA ALA A 135 4.63 -10.28 12.83
C ALA A 135 3.88 -11.57 13.16
N ALA A 136 2.79 -11.49 13.94
CA ALA A 136 1.95 -12.64 14.26
C ALA A 136 1.30 -13.25 13.00
N ILE A 137 0.81 -12.40 12.09
CA ILE A 137 0.30 -12.86 10.79
C ILE A 137 1.42 -13.52 9.97
N ALA A 138 2.61 -12.90 9.91
CA ALA A 138 3.75 -13.43 9.17
C ALA A 138 4.16 -14.81 9.69
N GLY A 139 4.23 -14.98 11.01
CA GLY A 139 4.51 -16.25 11.68
C GLY A 139 3.49 -17.32 11.31
N GLN A 140 2.20 -17.03 11.43
CA GLN A 140 1.15 -17.98 11.08
C GLN A 140 1.16 -18.34 9.59
N VAL A 141 1.40 -17.39 8.69
CA VAL A 141 1.55 -17.68 7.25
C VAL A 141 2.75 -18.58 6.97
N ALA A 142 3.87 -18.37 7.67
CA ALA A 142 5.06 -19.22 7.55
C ALA A 142 4.80 -20.64 8.09
N GLU A 143 4.12 -20.78 9.23
CA GLU A 143 3.70 -22.08 9.77
C GLU A 143 2.78 -22.82 8.81
N ILE A 144 1.81 -22.13 8.20
CA ILE A 144 0.93 -22.71 7.18
C ILE A 144 1.74 -23.17 5.98
N GLY A 145 2.69 -22.36 5.50
CA GLY A 145 3.58 -22.71 4.38
C GLY A 145 4.45 -23.93 4.68
N ASN A 146 5.03 -24.00 5.88
CA ASN A 146 5.86 -25.12 6.32
C ASN A 146 5.03 -26.39 6.59
N GLY A 147 3.82 -26.25 7.15
CA GLY A 147 2.89 -27.34 7.41
C GLY A 147 2.23 -27.89 6.15
N THR A 148 2.01 -27.06 5.12
CA THR A 148 1.59 -27.53 3.78
C THR A 148 2.73 -28.19 3.02
N ALA A 149 3.98 -27.76 3.22
CA ALA A 149 5.15 -28.47 2.69
C ALA A 149 5.35 -29.85 3.35
N GLY A 150 4.95 -30.02 4.62
CA GLY A 150 4.95 -31.32 5.32
C GLY A 150 3.71 -32.20 5.08
N GLY A 151 2.74 -31.72 4.29
CA GLY A 151 1.42 -32.35 4.10
C GLY A 151 1.17 -32.90 2.69
N ILE A 152 2.21 -33.05 1.88
CA ILE A 152 2.17 -33.71 0.56
C ILE A 152 3.04 -34.95 0.63
N ASP A 153 2.40 -36.09 0.97
CA ASP A 153 2.73 -37.48 0.61
C ASP A 153 2.26 -38.45 1.70
N ALA A 154 0.94 -38.65 1.83
CA ALA A 154 0.38 -39.75 2.61
C ALA A 154 -0.97 -40.25 2.09
N ARG A 155 -1.19 -40.20 0.77
CA ARG A 155 -2.25 -40.98 0.11
C ARG A 155 -1.70 -41.63 -1.16
N GLY A 156 -0.88 -42.66 -0.93
CA GLY A 156 -0.59 -43.66 -1.93
C GLY A 156 -1.85 -44.46 -2.25
N GLU A 157 -2.12 -44.60 -3.54
CA GLU A 157 -2.87 -45.71 -4.10
C GLU A 157 -2.06 -47.00 -3.93
N GLY A 158 -2.73 -48.15 -3.72
CA GLY A 158 -2.12 -49.47 -3.69
C GLY A 158 -2.78 -50.42 -2.71
#